data_AF-A0A534SEA1-F1
#
_entry.id   AF-A0A534SEA1-F1
#
_cell.length_a   1.000
_cell.length_b   1.000
_cell.length_c   1.000
_cell.angle_alpha   90.00
_cell.angle_beta   90.00
_cell.angle_gamma   90.00
#
_symmetry.space_group_name_H-M   'P 1'
#
loop_
_entity.id
_entity.type
_entity.pdbx_description
1 polymer ?
#
loop_
_entity_poly.entity_id
_entity_poly.type
_entity_poly.pdbx_seq_one_letter_code
_entity_poly.pdbx_strand_id
1 'polypeptide(L)'
;MRSANVIVVGAGLAGLTAAREIVRAGRSVMVLEARNRVGGRVLNQPLDIGDYAELGGMFTGPTQDHIQALAAAVGVGTFPTYNTGNNVFFGPRGREEFPNNTPFGTAPPDPVVAGDIAVAVTELDQMSTSVPVDQPWTASGADDWDRQTLDAWLRSNTSGNAEFMAVSSAATEAIFGCETRELSLLYTLFYI
;
A
#
# COMPACT_ATOMS: atom_id res chain seq x y z
N MET A 1 32.63 14.92 -21.42
CA MET A 1 31.83 14.29 -20.34
C MET A 1 30.64 15.17 -20.05
N ARG A 2 29.46 14.60 -19.79
CA ARG A 2 28.31 15.38 -19.30
C ARG A 2 28.51 15.63 -17.80
N SER A 3 28.15 16.82 -17.29
CA SER A 3 28.25 17.20 -15.88
C SER A 3 26.97 17.86 -15.37
N ALA A 4 26.68 17.72 -14.07
CA ALA A 4 25.55 18.34 -13.38
C ALA A 4 25.89 18.57 -11.90
N ASN A 5 25.17 19.46 -11.21
CA ASN A 5 25.34 19.67 -9.77
C ASN A 5 24.79 18.49 -8.95
N VAL A 6 23.72 17.86 -9.43
CA VAL A 6 23.08 16.72 -8.78
C VAL A 6 22.84 15.61 -9.80
N ILE A 7 23.08 14.37 -9.39
CA ILE A 7 22.70 13.18 -10.14
C ILE A 7 21.58 12.48 -9.38
N VAL A 8 20.45 12.23 -10.05
CA VAL A 8 19.33 11.44 -9.54
C VAL A 8 19.36 10.08 -10.20
N VAL A 9 19.39 9.02 -9.40
CA VAL A 9 19.37 7.63 -9.88
C VAL A 9 17.93 7.10 -9.80
N GLY A 10 17.35 6.77 -10.95
CA GLY A 10 15.97 6.32 -11.11
C GLY A 10 15.01 7.44 -11.55
N ALA A 11 14.31 7.23 -12.66
CA ALA A 11 13.27 8.10 -13.21
C ALA A 11 11.85 7.62 -12.88
N GLY A 12 11.64 7.13 -11.66
CA GLY A 12 10.30 6.95 -11.08
C GLY A 12 9.71 8.27 -10.56
N LEU A 13 8.47 8.24 -10.03
CA LEU A 13 7.80 9.43 -9.48
C LEU A 13 8.67 10.20 -8.48
N ALA A 14 9.32 9.50 -7.54
CA ALA A 14 10.22 10.13 -6.55
C ALA A 14 11.41 10.85 -7.21
N GLY A 15 12.12 10.17 -8.11
CA GLY A 15 13.30 10.73 -8.78
C GLY A 15 12.96 11.90 -9.72
N LEU A 16 11.86 11.79 -10.47
CA LEU A 16 11.39 12.89 -11.33
C LEU A 16 10.90 14.10 -10.51
N THR A 17 10.26 13.86 -9.37
CA THR A 17 9.85 14.92 -8.44
C THR A 17 11.08 15.62 -7.86
N ALA A 18 12.09 14.86 -7.40
CA ALA A 18 13.35 15.43 -6.92
C ALA A 18 14.05 16.26 -8.01
N ALA A 19 14.17 15.72 -9.22
CA ALA A 19 14.78 16.43 -10.35
C ALA A 19 14.04 17.74 -10.67
N ARG A 20 12.71 17.72 -10.63
CA ARG A 20 11.88 18.91 -10.84
C ARG A 20 12.15 19.99 -9.80
N GLU A 21 12.24 19.64 -8.52
CA GLU A 21 12.53 20.60 -7.45
C GLU A 21 13.98 21.13 -7.52
N ILE A 22 14.95 20.30 -7.91
CA ILE A 22 16.34 20.73 -8.14
C ILE A 22 16.43 21.76 -9.29
N VAL A 23 15.72 21.52 -10.38
CA VAL A 23 15.64 22.47 -11.51
C VAL A 23 14.98 23.77 -11.07
N ARG A 24 13.90 23.71 -10.29
CA ARG A 24 13.22 24.90 -9.72
C ARG A 24 14.13 25.71 -8.81
N ALA A 25 15.04 25.06 -8.09
CA ALA A 25 16.07 25.71 -7.29
C ALA A 25 17.24 26.28 -8.13
N GLY A 26 17.16 26.26 -9.46
CA GLY A 26 18.17 26.83 -10.36
C GLY A 26 19.46 26.01 -10.44
N ARG A 27 19.42 24.72 -10.11
CA ARG A 27 20.57 23.80 -10.17
C ARG A 27 20.47 22.87 -11.39
N SER A 28 21.62 22.49 -11.94
CA SER A 28 21.67 21.49 -13.01
C SER A 28 21.51 20.09 -12.43
N VAL A 29 20.67 19.26 -13.08
CA VAL A 29 20.42 17.87 -12.68
C VAL A 29 20.59 16.91 -13.84
N MET A 30 21.11 15.72 -13.56
CA MET A 30 21.14 14.59 -14.49
C MET A 30 20.35 13.43 -13.89
N VAL A 31 19.38 12.90 -14.63
CA VAL A 31 18.61 11.72 -14.21
C VAL A 31 19.12 10.50 -14.96
N LEU A 32 19.49 9.45 -14.23
CA LEU A 32 19.96 8.18 -14.78
C LEU A 32 18.90 7.10 -14.54
N GLU A 33 18.29 6.60 -15.61
CA GLU A 33 17.28 5.53 -15.54
C GLU A 33 17.83 4.25 -16.15
N ALA A 34 17.57 3.13 -15.47
CA ALA A 34 18.03 1.81 -15.91
C ALA A 34 17.20 1.28 -17.10
N ARG A 35 15.91 1.62 -17.17
CA ARG A 35 15.00 1.19 -18.23
C ARG A 35 15.02 2.15 -19.43
N ASN A 36 14.43 1.71 -20.53
CA ASN A 36 14.16 2.54 -21.71
C ASN A 36 12.90 3.42 -21.55
N ARG A 37 12.35 3.53 -20.34
CA ARG A 37 11.16 4.32 -20.01
C ARG A 37 11.28 4.93 -18.62
N VAL A 38 10.58 6.03 -18.41
CA VAL A 38 10.37 6.60 -17.08
C VAL A 38 9.16 5.96 -16.39
N GLY A 39 8.84 6.40 -15.17
CA GLY A 39 7.66 6.00 -14.40
C GLY A 39 7.97 5.02 -13.28
N GLY A 40 9.03 4.22 -13.39
CA GLY A 40 9.40 3.25 -12.36
C GLY A 40 8.29 2.20 -12.16
N ARG A 41 7.62 2.24 -11.00
CA ARG A 41 6.51 1.34 -10.62
C ARG A 41 5.14 1.74 -11.20
N VAL A 42 5.07 2.81 -11.99
CA VAL A 42 3.89 3.12 -12.81
C VAL A 42 4.22 2.89 -14.29
N LEU A 43 3.22 2.45 -15.06
CA LEU A 43 3.31 2.07 -16.46
C LEU A 43 1.93 2.13 -17.13
N ASN A 44 1.72 3.19 -17.91
CA ASN A 44 0.60 3.28 -18.84
C ASN A 44 0.84 2.40 -20.07
N GLN A 45 -0.05 1.42 -20.27
CA GLN A 45 -0.11 0.56 -21.45
C GLN A 45 -1.19 1.09 -22.40
N PRO A 46 -0.84 1.55 -23.61
CA PRO A 46 -1.83 1.97 -24.60
C PRO A 46 -2.68 0.78 -25.05
N LEU A 47 -3.97 1.06 -25.27
CA LEU A 47 -4.97 0.14 -25.80
C LEU A 47 -5.36 0.55 -27.22
N ASP A 48 -5.74 -0.41 -28.07
CA ASP A 48 -6.14 -0.16 -29.47
C ASP A 48 -7.40 0.71 -29.62
N ILE A 49 -8.14 0.91 -28.52
CA ILE A 49 -9.34 1.75 -28.45
C ILE A 49 -9.04 3.24 -28.18
N GLY A 50 -7.77 3.62 -28.06
CA GLY A 50 -7.35 5.00 -27.79
C GLY A 50 -7.29 5.38 -26.30
N ASP A 51 -7.43 4.39 -25.42
CA ASP A 51 -7.30 4.54 -23.97
C ASP A 51 -6.00 3.91 -23.44
N TYR A 52 -5.80 3.97 -22.12
CA TYR A 52 -4.68 3.35 -21.43
C TYR A 52 -5.16 2.43 -20.31
N ALA A 53 -4.46 1.32 -20.10
CA ALA A 53 -4.51 0.54 -18.87
C ALA A 53 -3.26 0.84 -18.03
N GLU A 54 -3.40 1.07 -16.72
CA GLU A 54 -2.25 1.19 -15.82
C GLU A 54 -1.85 -0.21 -15.33
N LEU A 55 -0.56 -0.55 -15.46
CA LEU A 55 0.00 -1.87 -15.11
C LEU A 55 0.76 -1.86 -13.78
N GLY A 56 0.72 -0.75 -13.05
CA GLY A 56 1.38 -0.53 -11.78
C GLY A 56 0.50 0.30 -10.83
N GLY A 57 1.11 1.27 -10.13
CA GLY A 57 0.38 2.11 -9.18
C GLY A 57 -0.59 3.08 -9.87
N MET A 58 -1.88 2.98 -9.56
CA MET A 58 -2.93 3.78 -10.23
C MET A 58 -3.83 4.60 -9.32
N PHE A 59 -3.93 4.23 -8.04
CA PHE A 59 -4.88 4.87 -7.13
C PHE A 59 -4.26 6.04 -6.38
N THR A 60 -5.04 7.12 -6.22
CA THR A 60 -4.85 8.11 -5.18
C THR A 60 -6.13 8.24 -4.36
N GLY A 61 -6.01 8.59 -3.08
CA GLY A 61 -7.13 8.72 -2.16
C GLY A 61 -7.08 10.03 -1.36
N PRO A 62 -8.11 10.29 -0.53
CA PRO A 62 -8.06 11.36 0.46
C PRO A 62 -6.75 11.32 1.28
N THR A 63 -6.30 12.48 1.76
CA THR A 63 -5.04 12.71 2.51
C THR A 63 -3.74 12.60 1.71
N GLN A 64 -3.78 12.13 0.45
CA GLN A 64 -2.59 12.06 -0.42
C GLN A 64 -2.31 13.37 -1.16
N ASP A 65 -2.20 14.47 -0.41
CA ASP A 65 -2.22 15.84 -0.95
C ASP A 65 -1.04 16.13 -1.89
N HIS A 66 0.15 15.60 -1.62
CA HIS A 66 1.34 15.86 -2.43
C HIS A 66 1.23 15.35 -3.87
N ILE A 67 0.74 14.12 -4.06
CA ILE A 67 0.60 13.54 -5.40
C ILE A 67 -0.57 14.19 -6.16
N GLN A 68 -1.65 14.54 -5.46
CA GLN A 68 -2.79 15.25 -6.06
C GLN A 68 -2.41 16.67 -6.52
N ALA A 69 -1.65 17.41 -5.70
CA ALA A 69 -1.12 18.71 -6.07
C ALA A 69 -0.14 18.62 -7.25
N LEU A 70 0.71 17.58 -7.29
CA LEU A 70 1.61 17.35 -8.40
C LEU A 70 0.83 17.06 -9.70
N ALA A 71 -0.18 16.18 -9.66
CA ALA A 71 -1.04 15.86 -10.78
C ALA A 71 -1.69 17.12 -11.36
N ALA A 72 -2.30 17.95 -10.51
CA ALA A 72 -2.87 19.23 -10.92
C ALA A 72 -1.83 20.16 -11.56
N ALA A 73 -0.63 20.26 -10.98
CA ALA A 73 0.43 21.11 -11.49
C ALA A 73 0.99 20.67 -12.85
N VAL A 74 0.79 19.42 -13.26
CA VAL A 74 1.17 18.90 -14.59
C VAL A 74 -0.03 18.69 -15.51
N GLY A 75 -1.22 19.14 -15.11
CA GLY A 75 -2.44 19.06 -15.92
C GLY A 75 -3.03 17.65 -16.05
N VAL A 76 -2.75 16.76 -15.09
CA VAL A 76 -3.34 15.40 -15.04
C VAL A 76 -4.57 15.42 -14.14
N GLY A 77 -5.71 15.05 -14.72
CA GLY A 77 -6.97 14.91 -13.99
C GLY A 77 -7.09 13.59 -13.23
N THR A 78 -8.06 13.51 -12.32
CA THR A 78 -8.48 12.29 -11.63
C THR A 78 -9.96 12.03 -11.88
N PHE A 79 -10.40 10.80 -11.63
CA PHE A 79 -11.81 10.43 -11.68
C PHE A 79 -12.10 9.41 -10.57
N PRO A 80 -13.34 9.37 -10.05
CA PRO A 80 -13.71 8.38 -9.04
C PRO A 80 -13.65 6.97 -9.62
N THR A 81 -13.02 6.06 -8.88
CA THR A 81 -13.06 4.63 -9.21
C THR A 81 -14.49 4.12 -9.05
N TYR A 82 -14.94 3.26 -9.96
CA TYR A 82 -16.22 2.59 -9.83
C TYR A 82 -16.22 1.72 -8.56
N ASN A 83 -17.07 2.05 -7.60
CA ASN A 83 -17.15 1.38 -6.30
C ASN A 83 -18.59 1.16 -5.82
N THR A 84 -19.56 1.07 -6.74
CA THR A 84 -20.97 0.85 -6.39
C THR A 84 -21.34 -0.64 -6.41
N GLY A 85 -22.31 -1.04 -5.57
CA GLY A 85 -22.81 -2.41 -5.49
C GLY A 85 -22.28 -3.21 -4.30
N ASN A 86 -22.32 -4.53 -4.42
CA ASN A 86 -21.83 -5.46 -3.40
C ASN A 86 -20.36 -5.81 -3.64
N ASN A 87 -19.61 -5.98 -2.56
CA ASN A 87 -18.35 -6.71 -2.57
C ASN A 87 -18.63 -8.20 -2.81
N VAL A 88 -17.64 -8.91 -3.37
CA VAL A 88 -17.71 -10.35 -3.60
C VAL A 88 -16.58 -11.03 -2.83
N PHE A 89 -16.92 -12.02 -2.02
CA PHE A 89 -15.98 -12.91 -1.34
C PHE A 89 -16.11 -14.33 -1.90
N PHE A 90 -14.97 -14.98 -2.15
CA PHE A 90 -14.93 -16.39 -2.53
C PHE A 90 -14.22 -17.15 -1.42
N GLY A 91 -15.02 -17.77 -0.55
CA GLY A 91 -14.54 -18.54 0.60
C GLY A 91 -14.85 -20.03 0.48
N PRO A 92 -14.66 -20.79 1.58
CA PRO A 92 -14.95 -22.23 1.64
C PRO A 92 -16.42 -22.58 1.34
N ARG A 93 -17.34 -21.65 1.64
CA ARG A 93 -18.78 -21.78 1.38
C ARG A 93 -19.19 -21.38 -0.05
N GLY A 94 -18.23 -20.97 -0.89
CA GLY A 94 -18.45 -20.52 -2.25
C GLY A 94 -18.48 -19.01 -2.39
N ARG A 95 -19.21 -18.52 -3.41
CA ARG A 95 -19.35 -17.10 -3.73
C ARG A 95 -20.39 -16.44 -2.82
N GLU A 96 -19.98 -15.38 -2.13
CA GLU A 96 -20.84 -14.57 -1.28
C GLU A 96 -20.77 -13.10 -1.71
N GLU A 97 -21.92 -12.43 -1.63
CA GLU A 97 -22.01 -10.98 -1.86
C GLU A 97 -22.37 -10.28 -0.55
N PHE A 98 -21.75 -9.14 -0.30
CA PHE A 98 -22.05 -8.31 0.86
C PHE A 98 -21.98 -6.83 0.53
N PRO A 99 -22.72 -5.96 1.25
CA PRO A 99 -22.71 -4.52 0.99
C PRO A 99 -21.30 -3.94 1.05
N ASN A 100 -20.98 -2.98 0.19
CA ASN A 100 -19.67 -2.31 0.17
C ASN A 100 -19.44 -1.31 1.32
N ASN A 101 -20.37 -1.21 2.26
CA ASN A 101 -20.40 -0.22 3.34
C ASN A 101 -20.49 -0.88 4.73
N THR A 102 -19.92 -2.08 4.89
CA THR A 102 -19.89 -2.75 6.20
C THR A 102 -18.94 -2.03 7.17
N PRO A 103 -19.11 -2.21 8.50
CA PRO A 103 -18.17 -1.71 9.50
C PRO A 103 -16.73 -2.26 9.35
N PHE A 104 -16.56 -3.37 8.64
CA PHE A 104 -15.25 -3.99 8.39
C PHE A 104 -14.67 -3.61 7.02
N GLY A 105 -15.26 -2.63 6.34
CA GLY A 105 -14.83 -2.20 5.00
C GLY A 105 -14.96 -3.34 3.98
N THR A 106 -13.83 -3.71 3.38
CA THR A 106 -13.73 -4.78 2.37
C THR A 106 -13.49 -6.16 2.96
N ALA A 107 -13.27 -6.28 4.28
CA ALA A 107 -13.12 -7.57 4.91
C ALA A 107 -14.43 -8.38 4.86
N PRO A 108 -14.37 -9.69 4.60
CA PRO A 108 -15.57 -10.51 4.42
C PRO A 108 -16.35 -10.61 5.74
N PRO A 109 -17.69 -10.45 5.74
CA PRO A 109 -18.53 -10.62 6.92
C PRO A 109 -18.82 -12.10 7.20
N ASP A 110 -17.84 -12.99 6.96
CA ASP A 110 -18.00 -14.42 7.20
C ASP A 110 -17.95 -14.68 8.73
N PRO A 111 -19.02 -15.25 9.33
CA PRO A 111 -19.10 -15.49 10.76
C PRO A 111 -17.95 -16.32 11.35
N VAL A 112 -17.27 -17.14 10.53
CA VAL A 112 -16.14 -17.96 10.98
C VAL A 112 -14.90 -17.10 11.28
N VAL A 113 -14.69 -16.02 10.53
CA VAL A 113 -13.49 -15.17 10.63
C VAL A 113 -13.78 -13.79 11.20
N ALA A 114 -15.04 -13.34 11.23
CA ALA A 114 -15.42 -11.99 11.64
C ALA A 114 -14.94 -11.61 13.05
N GLY A 115 -14.98 -12.56 13.99
CA GLY A 115 -14.49 -12.34 15.35
C GLY A 115 -12.97 -12.10 15.40
N ASP A 116 -12.21 -12.94 14.70
CA ASP A 116 -10.74 -12.82 14.64
C ASP A 116 -10.30 -11.56 13.88
N ILE A 117 -11.01 -11.19 12.81
CA ILE A 117 -10.79 -9.93 12.08
C ILE A 117 -11.00 -8.75 13.01
N ALA A 118 -12.10 -8.75 13.78
CA ALA A 118 -12.39 -7.66 14.71
C ALA A 118 -11.30 -7.52 15.78
N VAL A 119 -10.79 -8.63 16.33
CA VAL A 119 -9.67 -8.61 17.29
C VAL A 119 -8.41 -8.08 16.62
N ALA A 120 -8.00 -8.67 15.50
CA ALA A 120 -6.76 -8.32 14.82
C ALA A 120 -6.73 -6.85 14.39
N VAL A 121 -7.79 -6.35 13.74
CA VAL A 121 -7.86 -4.93 13.32
C VAL A 121 -7.82 -4.01 14.54
N THR A 122 -8.65 -4.27 15.56
CA THR A 122 -8.73 -3.41 16.74
C THR A 122 -7.39 -3.33 17.48
N GLU A 123 -6.73 -4.46 17.70
CA GLU A 123 -5.47 -4.51 18.43
C GLU A 123 -4.31 -3.94 17.61
N LEU A 124 -4.20 -4.26 16.32
CA LEU A 124 -3.17 -3.71 15.45
C LEU A 124 -3.30 -2.20 15.30
N ASP A 125 -4.52 -1.67 15.11
CA ASP A 125 -4.79 -0.22 15.07
C ASP A 125 -4.41 0.44 16.39
N GLN A 126 -4.76 -0.17 17.53
CA GLN A 126 -4.40 0.38 18.83
C GLN A 126 -2.88 0.38 19.04
N MET A 127 -2.19 -0.68 18.63
CA MET A 127 -0.74 -0.80 18.72
C MET A 127 -0.02 0.21 17.82
N SER A 128 -0.51 0.42 16.58
CA SER A 128 0.10 1.36 15.62
C SER A 128 0.11 2.80 16.13
N THR A 129 -0.87 3.20 16.96
CA THR A 129 -0.88 4.56 17.57
C THR A 129 0.36 4.91 18.40
N SER A 130 1.14 3.90 18.81
CA SER A 130 2.36 4.07 19.60
C SER A 130 3.66 4.01 18.77
N VAL A 131 3.56 3.87 17.44
CA VAL A 131 4.70 3.76 16.52
C VAL A 131 4.97 5.12 15.85
N PRO A 132 6.13 5.76 16.08
CA PRO A 132 6.49 7.00 15.40
C PRO A 132 6.74 6.77 13.91
N VAL A 133 6.04 7.51 13.04
CA VAL A 133 6.11 7.35 11.57
C VAL A 133 7.49 7.74 11.00
N ASP A 134 8.21 8.65 11.62
CA ASP A 134 9.54 9.06 11.17
C ASP A 134 10.65 8.12 11.68
N GLN A 135 10.43 7.46 12.81
CA GLN A 135 11.42 6.67 13.54
C GLN A 135 10.79 5.45 14.25
N PRO A 136 10.21 4.49 13.50
CA PRO A 136 9.45 3.38 14.09
C PRO A 136 10.28 2.50 15.04
N TRP A 137 11.60 2.40 14.80
CA TRP A 137 12.55 1.68 15.67
C TRP A 137 12.72 2.29 17.07
N THR A 138 12.15 3.47 17.33
CA THR A 138 12.18 4.12 18.66
C THR A 138 10.93 3.84 19.50
N ALA A 139 9.93 3.14 18.96
CA ALA A 139 8.75 2.76 19.72
C ALA A 139 9.14 1.88 20.93
N SER A 140 8.43 2.01 22.05
CA SER A 140 8.76 1.28 23.29
C SER A 140 8.72 -0.24 23.13
N GLY A 141 7.88 -0.76 22.23
CA GLY A 141 7.77 -2.18 21.89
C GLY A 141 8.55 -2.61 20.64
N ALA A 142 9.34 -1.72 20.01
CA ALA A 142 9.95 -1.96 18.70
C ALA A 142 10.76 -3.27 18.65
N ASP A 143 11.62 -3.49 19.65
CA ASP A 143 12.46 -4.67 19.77
C ASP A 143 11.67 -5.99 19.83
N ASP A 144 10.53 -5.99 20.54
CA ASP A 144 9.71 -7.20 20.71
C ASP A 144 8.79 -7.43 19.52
N TRP A 145 8.32 -6.36 18.88
CA TRP A 145 7.52 -6.45 17.66
C TRP A 145 8.37 -6.83 16.45
N ASP A 146 9.60 -6.33 16.31
CA ASP A 146 10.44 -6.62 15.14
C ASP A 146 11.05 -8.03 15.17
N ARG A 147 11.11 -8.67 16.35
CA ARG A 147 11.57 -10.07 16.52
C ARG A 147 10.52 -11.12 16.20
N GLN A 148 9.27 -10.73 15.97
CA GLN A 148 8.19 -11.66 15.64
C GLN A 148 7.54 -11.29 14.32
N THR A 149 6.98 -12.30 13.67
CA THR A 149 6.20 -12.09 12.44
C THR A 149 4.77 -11.69 12.76
N LEU A 150 4.10 -11.04 11.82
CA LEU A 150 2.66 -10.82 11.89
C LEU A 150 1.91 -12.16 12.06
N ASP A 151 2.34 -13.23 11.37
CA ASP A 151 1.75 -14.58 11.51
C ASP A 151 1.81 -15.10 12.95
N ALA A 152 2.98 -15.00 13.60
CA ALA A 152 3.16 -15.46 14.98
C ALA A 152 2.28 -14.68 15.96
N TRP A 153 2.16 -13.37 15.74
CA TRP A 153 1.29 -12.50 16.53
C TRP A 153 -0.19 -12.86 16.33
N LEU A 154 -0.65 -13.01 15.08
CA LEU A 154 -2.04 -13.36 14.76
C LEU A 154 -2.44 -14.69 15.42
N ARG A 155 -1.60 -15.72 15.34
CA ARG A 155 -1.87 -17.02 15.97
C ARG A 155 -1.93 -16.96 17.49
N SER A 156 -1.23 -16.00 18.10
CA SER A 156 -1.16 -15.87 19.57
C SER A 156 -2.32 -15.04 20.14
N ASN A 157 -2.92 -14.15 19.34
CA ASN A 157 -3.93 -13.19 19.79
C ASN A 157 -5.33 -13.46 19.21
N THR A 158 -5.46 -14.38 18.26
CA THR A 158 -6.74 -14.79 17.66
C THR A 158 -6.96 -16.29 17.84
N SER A 159 -8.05 -16.85 17.30
CA SER A 159 -8.24 -18.29 17.26
C SER A 159 -7.14 -19.04 16.48
N GLY A 160 -6.44 -18.35 15.58
CA GLY A 160 -5.43 -18.94 14.70
C GLY A 160 -5.98 -20.00 13.74
N ASN A 161 -7.31 -20.02 13.52
CA ASN A 161 -7.95 -21.02 12.67
C ASN A 161 -7.52 -20.87 11.21
N ALA A 162 -7.57 -21.97 10.45
CA ALA A 162 -7.03 -22.01 9.09
C ALA A 162 -7.73 -21.04 8.13
N GLU A 163 -9.04 -20.80 8.29
CA GLU A 163 -9.80 -19.88 7.43
C GLU A 163 -9.40 -18.43 7.70
N PHE A 164 -9.27 -18.05 8.98
CA PHE A 164 -8.80 -16.73 9.37
C PHE A 164 -7.37 -16.49 8.85
N MET A 165 -6.46 -17.43 9.06
CA MET A 165 -5.08 -17.30 8.59
C MET A 165 -5.00 -17.19 7.05
N ALA A 166 -5.87 -17.89 6.32
CA ALA A 166 -5.96 -17.77 4.86
C ALA A 166 -6.46 -16.38 4.42
N VAL A 167 -7.48 -15.83 5.10
CA VAL A 167 -7.96 -14.46 4.84
C VAL A 167 -6.87 -13.43 5.17
N SER A 168 -6.14 -13.59 6.27
CA SER A 168 -5.01 -12.72 6.61
C SER A 168 -3.91 -12.77 5.56
N SER A 169 -3.53 -13.96 5.07
CA SER A 169 -2.53 -14.09 3.99
C SER A 169 -2.98 -13.40 2.71
N ALA A 170 -4.22 -13.63 2.28
CA ALA A 170 -4.77 -12.99 1.08
C ALA A 170 -4.79 -11.45 1.21
N ALA A 171 -5.10 -10.93 2.39
CA ALA A 171 -5.05 -9.50 2.66
C ALA A 171 -3.62 -8.96 2.62
N THR A 172 -2.66 -9.63 3.26
CA THR A 172 -1.27 -9.13 3.29
C THR A 172 -0.58 -9.23 1.95
N GLU A 173 -0.87 -10.26 1.15
CA GLU A 173 -0.35 -10.36 -0.22
C GLU A 173 -0.82 -9.18 -1.07
N ALA A 174 -2.08 -8.77 -0.93
CA ALA A 174 -2.63 -7.63 -1.66
C ALA A 174 -2.05 -6.28 -1.19
N ILE A 175 -1.82 -6.11 0.12
CA ILE A 175 -1.38 -4.84 0.72
C ILE A 175 0.14 -4.68 0.66
N PHE A 176 0.89 -5.73 0.99
CA PHE A 176 2.34 -5.72 1.18
C PHE A 176 3.10 -6.48 0.10
N GLY A 177 2.43 -7.33 -0.69
CA GLY A 177 3.11 -8.22 -1.64
C GLY A 177 3.83 -9.40 -0.99
N CYS A 178 3.46 -9.77 0.24
CA CYS A 178 4.04 -10.88 0.98
C CYS A 178 3.04 -11.52 1.96
N GLU A 179 3.33 -12.74 2.40
CA GLU A 179 2.50 -13.45 3.38
C GLU A 179 2.77 -12.96 4.81
N THR A 180 1.82 -13.18 5.72
CA THR A 180 1.94 -12.82 7.16
C THR A 180 3.22 -13.33 7.81
N ARG A 181 3.74 -14.48 7.37
CA ARG A 181 4.96 -15.11 7.91
C ARG A 181 6.26 -14.44 7.47
N GLU A 182 6.20 -13.56 6.48
CA GLU A 182 7.35 -12.82 5.95
C GLU A 182 7.41 -11.39 6.49
N LEU A 183 6.34 -10.94 7.15
CA LEU A 183 6.20 -9.60 7.68
C LEU A 183 6.66 -9.51 9.13
N SER A 184 7.57 -8.59 9.42
CA SER A 184 7.81 -8.11 10.79
C SER A 184 6.53 -7.48 11.34
N LEU A 185 6.18 -7.76 12.60
CA LEU A 185 5.06 -7.09 13.25
C LEU A 185 5.33 -5.59 13.39
N LEU A 186 6.55 -5.16 13.75
CA LEU A 186 6.90 -3.74 13.81
C LEU A 186 6.68 -3.05 12.46
N TYR A 187 7.14 -3.67 11.38
CA TYR A 187 6.95 -3.12 10.03
C TYR A 187 5.46 -3.00 9.67
N THR A 188 4.66 -3.99 10.06
CA THR A 188 3.20 -3.96 9.85
C THR A 188 2.57 -2.79 10.60
N LEU A 189 2.87 -2.62 11.89
CA LEU A 189 2.35 -1.53 12.73
C LEU A 189 2.79 -0.14 12.26
N PHE A 190 3.99 -0.05 11.69
CA PHE A 190 4.49 1.19 11.09
C PHE A 190 3.76 1.55 9.79
N TYR A 191 3.33 0.56 9.03
CA TYR A 191 2.74 0.77 7.70
C TYR A 191 1.26 1.15 7.72
N ILE A 192 0.51 0.64 8.71
CA ILE A 192 -0.95 0.84 8.84
C ILE A 192 -1.33 2.13 9.55
#